data_AF-A0A8T7LRG4-F1
#
_entry.id   AF-A0A8T7LRG4-F1
#
_cell.length_a   1.000
_cell.length_b   1.000
_cell.length_c   1.000
_cell.angle_alpha   90.00
_cell.angle_beta   90.00
_cell.angle_gamma   90.00
#
_symmetry.space_group_name_H-M   'P 1'
#
loop_
_entity.id
_entity.type
_entity.pdbx_description
1 polymer ?
#
loop_
_entity_poly.entity_id
_entity_poly.type
_entity_poly.pdbx_seq_one_letter_code
_entity_poly.pdbx_strand_id
1 'polypeptide(L)'
;MKTVRVLLLICVLEALLVSCTDSSGQSSVAVENSERDNSYEWQYRWLKGIPCRAPCWENIVPEQTTAEQALTVMRNNPLVSNPDNTLHRATPDLGFLDWDWTGNPRTSNATEGTGGILLYHKDLPINTVILISPLFPHPFTFSEVIQAYGEPSHIAILPVKQQDKIYYNTYIIYLYNGFVLNTRTSFEPDISIDMALEGLAFFEPGVNGLSTYSEKLPDQMVEWNGFRNFMYYCRSDNDGECGVN
;
A
#
# COMPACT_ATOMS: atom_id res chain seq x y z
N MET A 1 6.27 -25.70 -8.88
CA MET A 1 5.22 -24.90 -9.54
C MET A 1 4.17 -24.48 -8.51
N LYS A 2 4.44 -23.40 -7.75
CA LYS A 2 3.46 -22.79 -6.81
C LYS A 2 3.40 -21.24 -6.89
N THR A 3 4.26 -20.65 -7.71
CA THR A 3 4.67 -19.22 -7.74
C THR A 3 3.77 -18.31 -8.61
N VAL A 4 2.65 -18.81 -9.13
CA VAL A 4 1.81 -18.04 -10.09
C VAL A 4 0.61 -17.34 -9.42
N ARG A 5 0.32 -17.62 -8.14
CA ARG A 5 -1.01 -17.33 -7.57
C ARG A 5 -1.15 -16.06 -6.74
N VAL A 6 -0.08 -15.50 -6.17
CA VAL A 6 -0.15 -14.26 -5.36
C VAL A 6 -0.06 -13.01 -6.24
N LEU A 7 0.71 -13.07 -7.34
CA LEU A 7 0.80 -12.02 -8.36
C LEU A 7 -0.57 -11.59 -8.92
N LEU A 8 -1.56 -12.50 -8.96
CA LEU A 8 -2.87 -12.19 -9.51
C LEU A 8 -3.72 -11.31 -8.59
N LEU A 9 -3.52 -11.34 -7.26
CA LEU A 9 -4.19 -10.41 -6.34
C LEU A 9 -3.50 -9.04 -6.29
N ILE A 10 -2.17 -9.00 -6.39
CA ILE A 10 -1.43 -7.74 -6.49
C ILE A 10 -1.74 -7.07 -7.82
N CYS A 11 -1.80 -7.80 -8.93
CA CYS A 11 -2.24 -7.23 -10.21
C CYS A 11 -3.71 -6.80 -10.19
N VAL A 12 -4.60 -7.40 -9.38
CA VAL A 12 -5.96 -6.87 -9.18
C VAL A 12 -5.89 -5.58 -8.37
N LEU A 13 -5.06 -5.49 -7.32
CA LEU A 13 -4.85 -4.25 -6.57
C LEU A 13 -4.24 -3.13 -7.45
N GLU A 14 -3.27 -3.46 -8.30
CA GLU A 14 -2.60 -2.55 -9.22
C GLU A 14 -3.48 -2.18 -10.42
N ALA A 15 -4.30 -3.09 -10.95
CA ALA A 15 -5.27 -2.81 -12.00
C ALA A 15 -6.45 -1.95 -11.52
N LEU A 16 -6.77 -1.97 -10.22
CA LEU A 16 -7.82 -1.14 -9.63
C LEU A 16 -7.37 0.31 -9.40
N LEU A 17 -6.07 0.61 -9.39
CA LEU A 17 -5.54 1.96 -9.12
C LEU A 17 -5.27 2.81 -10.37
N VAL A 18 -5.32 2.24 -11.58
CA VAL A 18 -4.96 2.96 -12.82
C VAL A 18 -6.21 3.37 -13.61
N SER A 19 -6.90 4.40 -13.11
CA SER A 19 -7.84 5.18 -13.94
C SER A 19 -7.18 6.49 -14.34
N CYS A 20 -6.63 6.54 -15.55
CA CYS A 20 -6.12 7.78 -16.14
C CYS A 20 -7.31 8.68 -16.53
N THR A 21 -7.65 9.66 -15.70
CA THR A 21 -8.54 10.75 -16.10
C THR A 21 -7.70 11.91 -16.61
N ASP A 22 -7.74 12.11 -17.92
CA ASP A 22 -7.10 13.24 -18.59
C ASP A 22 -8.03 14.46 -18.43
N SER A 23 -7.68 15.39 -17.54
CA SER A 23 -8.47 16.60 -17.26
C SER A 23 -7.59 17.83 -17.41
N SER A 24 -7.45 18.30 -18.64
CA SER A 24 -6.85 19.60 -18.95
C SER A 24 -7.93 20.68 -18.94
N GLY A 25 -8.07 21.38 -17.81
CA GLY A 25 -8.94 22.55 -17.67
C GLY A 25 -8.38 23.54 -16.67
N GLN A 26 -7.59 24.52 -17.14
CA GLN A 26 -7.10 25.64 -16.35
C GLN A 26 -8.27 26.55 -15.93
N SER A 27 -8.43 26.76 -14.62
CA SER A 27 -9.13 27.92 -14.06
C SER A 27 -8.37 28.45 -12.85
N SER A 28 -8.03 29.74 -12.93
CA SER A 28 -7.43 30.52 -11.86
C SER A 28 -8.47 30.80 -10.78
N VAL A 29 -8.25 30.32 -9.56
CA VAL A 29 -9.04 30.74 -8.38
C VAL A 29 -8.11 31.06 -7.22
N ALA A 30 -8.52 32.11 -6.51
CA ALA A 30 -7.88 32.82 -5.44
C ALA A 30 -7.47 31.94 -4.24
N VAL A 31 -6.49 32.47 -3.50
CA VAL A 31 -6.01 31.99 -2.20
C VAL A 31 -7.13 32.14 -1.17
N GLU A 32 -8.03 31.16 -1.10
CA GLU A 32 -8.82 30.90 0.10
C GLU A 32 -7.97 30.02 1.01
N ASN A 33 -7.53 30.61 2.13
CA ASN A 33 -6.91 29.89 3.24
C ASN A 33 -7.96 28.92 3.80
N SER A 34 -7.94 27.72 3.21
CA SER A 34 -8.67 26.53 3.60
C SER A 34 -8.47 26.27 5.10
N GLU A 35 -9.55 26.44 5.86
CA GLU A 35 -9.86 25.55 6.97
C GLU A 35 -9.88 24.15 6.36
N ARG A 36 -8.72 23.48 6.38
CA ARG A 36 -8.58 22.11 5.93
C ARG A 36 -9.51 21.30 6.82
N ASP A 37 -10.60 20.82 6.23
CA ASP A 37 -11.66 20.08 6.91
C ASP A 37 -11.02 19.00 7.80
N ASN A 38 -11.21 19.13 9.12
CA ASN A 38 -10.69 18.25 10.16
C ASN A 38 -11.20 16.80 10.01
N SER A 39 -12.10 16.57 9.06
CA SER A 39 -12.70 15.29 8.65
C SER A 39 -11.70 14.19 8.30
N TYR A 40 -10.48 14.50 7.84
CA TYR A 40 -9.51 13.47 7.38
C TYR A 40 -8.35 13.17 8.33
N GLU A 41 -8.34 13.74 9.55
CA GLU A 41 -7.31 13.47 10.57
C GLU A 41 -7.14 11.99 10.90
N TRP A 42 -8.21 11.19 10.72
CA TRP A 42 -8.17 9.76 11.00
C TRP A 42 -7.19 8.99 10.11
N GLN A 43 -6.91 9.47 8.88
CA GLN A 43 -5.98 8.82 7.94
C GLN A 43 -4.55 8.83 8.47
N TYR A 44 -4.21 9.82 9.30
CA TYR A 44 -2.88 10.00 9.88
C TYR A 44 -2.71 9.28 11.23
N ARG A 45 -3.72 8.55 11.71
CA ARG A 45 -3.66 7.84 13.01
C ARG A 45 -2.50 6.83 13.05
N TRP A 46 -2.24 6.11 11.97
CA TRP A 46 -1.13 5.15 11.89
C TRP A 46 0.25 5.83 11.99
N LEU A 47 0.40 7.05 11.47
CA LEU A 47 1.61 7.87 11.63
C LEU A 47 1.80 8.30 13.09
N LYS A 48 0.69 8.60 13.77
CA LYS A 48 0.65 9.00 15.19
C LYS A 48 0.72 7.80 16.16
N GLY A 49 0.72 6.57 15.65
CA GLY A 49 0.73 5.36 16.48
C GLY A 49 -0.58 5.11 17.22
N ILE A 50 -1.70 5.56 16.67
CA ILE A 50 -3.03 5.42 17.26
C ILE A 50 -3.83 4.39 16.44
N PRO A 51 -4.43 3.36 17.07
CA PRO A 51 -4.27 2.97 18.48
C PRO A 51 -2.92 2.27 18.76
N CYS A 52 -2.16 1.94 17.73
CA CYS A 52 -0.89 1.23 17.80
C CYS A 52 0.04 1.69 16.67
N ARG A 53 1.34 1.37 16.76
CA ARG A 53 2.33 1.64 15.70
C ARG A 53 2.49 0.45 14.77
N ALA A 54 2.96 0.70 13.54
CA ALA A 54 3.35 -0.35 12.59
C ALA A 54 4.23 -1.42 13.27
N PRO A 55 4.02 -2.72 12.98
CA PRO A 55 3.17 -3.27 11.91
C PRO A 55 1.67 -3.37 12.28
N CYS A 56 1.29 -2.87 13.45
CA CYS A 56 -0.10 -2.88 13.90
C CYS A 56 -0.92 -1.77 13.22
N TRP A 57 -2.12 -2.13 12.77
CA TRP A 57 -3.11 -1.20 12.23
C TRP A 57 -4.45 -1.44 12.93
N GLU A 58 -4.98 -0.42 13.62
CA GLU A 58 -6.25 -0.50 14.37
C GLU A 58 -6.37 -1.72 15.31
N ASN A 59 -5.26 -2.17 15.91
CA ASN A 59 -5.12 -3.39 16.75
C ASN A 59 -5.12 -4.72 16.00
N ILE A 60 -4.96 -4.70 14.68
CA ILE A 60 -4.73 -5.88 13.84
C ILE A 60 -3.23 -5.95 13.56
N VAL A 61 -2.61 -7.08 13.91
CA VAL A 61 -1.18 -7.32 13.75
C VAL A 61 -0.98 -8.55 12.85
N PRO A 62 -0.26 -8.42 11.73
CA PRO A 62 0.10 -9.56 10.89
C PRO A 62 0.79 -10.68 11.69
N GLU A 63 0.47 -11.93 11.34
CA GLU A 63 0.87 -13.19 11.98
C GLU A 63 0.45 -13.39 13.44
N GLN A 64 -0.27 -12.44 14.04
CA GLN A 64 -0.74 -12.53 15.44
C GLN A 64 -2.26 -12.47 15.56
N THR A 65 -2.92 -11.65 14.73
CA THR A 65 -4.38 -11.52 14.73
C THR A 65 -5.00 -12.55 13.79
N THR A 66 -6.05 -13.24 14.23
CA THR A 66 -6.83 -14.14 13.36
C THR A 66 -7.80 -13.35 12.48
N ALA A 67 -8.23 -13.93 11.36
CA ALA A 67 -9.22 -13.31 10.47
C ALA A 67 -10.54 -12.98 11.19
N GLU A 68 -10.97 -13.82 12.14
CA GLU A 68 -12.18 -13.59 12.94
C GLU A 68 -12.02 -12.44 13.94
N GLN A 69 -10.85 -12.34 14.58
CA GLN A 69 -10.51 -11.21 15.43
C GLN A 69 -10.45 -9.91 14.62
N ALA A 70 -9.79 -9.94 13.46
CA ALA A 70 -9.72 -8.80 12.54
C ALA A 70 -11.12 -8.35 12.09
N LEU A 71 -11.99 -9.26 11.68
CA LEU A 71 -13.38 -8.94 11.34
C LEU A 71 -14.14 -8.31 12.51
N THR A 72 -13.91 -8.79 13.73
CA THR A 72 -14.51 -8.21 14.94
C THR A 72 -14.00 -6.79 15.21
N VAL A 73 -12.70 -6.54 15.03
CA VAL A 73 -12.11 -5.20 15.13
C VAL A 73 -12.72 -4.27 14.08
N MET A 74 -12.79 -4.69 12.81
CA MET A 74 -13.36 -3.91 11.72
C MET A 74 -14.83 -3.53 11.96
N ARG A 75 -15.65 -4.48 12.43
CA ARG A 75 -17.07 -4.25 12.78
C ARG A 75 -17.29 -3.21 13.86
N ASN A 76 -16.33 -3.09 14.78
CA ASN A 76 -16.40 -2.16 15.90
C ASN A 76 -15.67 -0.84 15.61
N ASN A 77 -15.01 -0.71 14.46
CA ASN A 77 -14.26 0.48 14.10
C ASN A 77 -15.19 1.54 13.49
N PRO A 78 -15.38 2.72 14.11
CA PRO A 78 -16.28 3.75 13.59
C PRO A 78 -15.83 4.34 12.23
N LEU A 79 -14.55 4.18 11.87
CA LEU A 79 -14.02 4.62 10.58
C LEU A 79 -14.41 3.68 9.44
N VAL A 80 -14.79 2.44 9.74
CA VAL A 80 -15.10 1.42 8.74
C VAL A 80 -16.61 1.32 8.57
N SER A 81 -17.07 1.41 7.33
CA SER A 81 -18.44 1.14 6.94
C SER A 81 -18.51 -0.15 6.14
N ASN A 82 -19.64 -0.87 6.24
CA ASN A 82 -19.88 -2.10 5.50
C ASN A 82 -18.68 -3.05 5.49
N PRO A 83 -18.03 -3.37 6.63
CA PRO A 83 -17.03 -4.43 6.60
C PRO A 83 -17.75 -5.66 6.08
N ASP A 84 -17.23 -6.27 5.01
CA ASP A 84 -17.93 -7.42 4.43
C ASP A 84 -18.16 -8.42 5.55
N ASN A 85 -19.43 -8.80 5.75
CA ASN A 85 -19.81 -9.69 6.85
C ASN A 85 -19.29 -11.11 6.63
N THR A 86 -18.63 -11.35 5.50
CA THR A 86 -18.12 -12.63 5.07
C THR A 86 -16.62 -12.58 4.83
N LEU A 87 -15.97 -13.64 5.27
CA LEU A 87 -14.57 -13.91 4.96
C LEU A 87 -14.54 -14.58 3.58
N HIS A 88 -13.91 -13.91 2.61
CA HIS A 88 -13.89 -14.36 1.22
C HIS A 88 -12.75 -15.31 0.92
N ARG A 89 -12.92 -16.13 -0.12
CA ARG A 89 -11.84 -16.95 -0.66
C ARG A 89 -11.14 -16.19 -1.79
N ALA A 90 -9.83 -15.93 -1.63
CA ALA A 90 -8.98 -15.37 -2.68
C ALA A 90 -8.39 -16.48 -3.56
N THR A 91 -7.76 -17.47 -2.93
CA THR A 91 -7.15 -18.65 -3.58
C THR A 91 -7.47 -19.90 -2.74
N PRO A 92 -6.99 -21.11 -3.09
CA PRO A 92 -7.17 -22.27 -2.22
C PRO A 92 -6.66 -22.01 -0.79
N ASP A 93 -5.46 -21.43 -0.68
CA ASP A 93 -4.72 -21.31 0.57
C ASP A 93 -4.92 -19.94 1.26
N LEU A 94 -5.51 -18.97 0.56
CA LEU A 94 -5.70 -17.59 1.03
C LEU A 94 -7.17 -17.16 1.02
N GLY A 95 -7.54 -16.42 2.05
CA GLY A 95 -8.76 -15.64 2.07
C GLY A 95 -8.47 -14.15 2.16
N PHE A 96 -9.53 -13.36 2.01
CA PHE A 96 -9.45 -11.91 2.16
C PHE A 96 -10.69 -11.33 2.85
N LEU A 97 -10.51 -10.14 3.42
CA LEU A 97 -11.54 -9.28 3.95
C LEU A 97 -11.31 -7.89 3.37
N ASP A 98 -12.31 -7.33 2.70
CA ASP A 98 -12.31 -5.93 2.25
C ASP A 98 -13.32 -5.11 3.06
N TRP A 99 -13.13 -3.79 3.03
CA TRP A 99 -13.99 -2.85 3.73
C TRP A 99 -14.03 -1.51 3.00
N ASP A 100 -14.98 -0.64 3.39
CA ASP A 100 -15.11 0.74 2.93
C ASP A 100 -14.91 1.71 4.11
N TRP A 101 -14.56 2.97 3.83
CA TRP A 101 -14.50 4.00 4.86
C TRP A 101 -15.86 4.65 5.10
N THR A 102 -16.22 4.89 6.35
CA THR A 102 -17.42 5.64 6.72
C THR A 102 -17.38 7.04 6.09
N GLY A 103 -18.46 7.40 5.39
CA GLY A 103 -18.56 8.68 4.68
C GLY A 103 -17.96 8.69 3.27
N ASN A 104 -17.34 7.58 2.84
CA ASN A 104 -16.89 7.37 1.45
C ASN A 104 -17.31 5.97 0.95
N PRO A 105 -18.63 5.68 0.91
CA PRO A 105 -19.11 4.37 0.47
C PRO A 105 -18.78 4.16 -1.01
N ARG A 106 -18.53 2.89 -1.39
CA ARG A 106 -18.37 2.49 -2.79
C ARG A 106 -19.43 3.14 -3.68
N THR A 107 -18.98 3.94 -4.64
CA THR A 107 -19.84 4.34 -5.75
C THR A 107 -20.03 3.13 -6.67
N SER A 108 -20.97 3.20 -7.60
CA SER A 108 -21.23 2.09 -8.55
C SER A 108 -20.01 1.72 -9.41
N ASN A 109 -18.94 2.52 -9.37
CA ASN A 109 -17.65 2.19 -9.96
C ASN A 109 -16.81 1.48 -8.88
N ALA A 110 -16.63 0.16 -9.03
CA ALA A 110 -16.00 -0.73 -8.04
C ALA A 110 -14.59 -0.33 -7.55
N THR A 111 -13.94 0.63 -8.21
CA THR A 111 -12.63 1.18 -7.85
C THR A 111 -12.71 2.37 -6.89
N GLU A 112 -13.81 3.12 -6.88
CA GLU A 112 -14.00 4.32 -6.08
C GLU A 112 -14.78 3.98 -4.81
N GLY A 113 -14.05 3.74 -3.71
CA GLY A 113 -14.62 3.64 -2.36
C GLY A 113 -14.19 2.44 -1.53
N THR A 114 -13.31 1.57 -2.05
CA THR A 114 -12.69 0.52 -1.20
C THR A 114 -11.78 1.20 -0.18
N GLY A 115 -12.02 0.94 1.10
CA GLY A 115 -11.21 1.42 2.21
C GLY A 115 -9.96 0.60 2.48
N GLY A 116 -9.92 -0.65 2.00
CA GLY A 116 -8.73 -1.47 1.96
C GLY A 116 -9.02 -2.96 1.84
N ILE A 117 -7.95 -3.75 1.90
CA ILE A 117 -8.00 -5.21 1.92
C ILE A 117 -7.08 -5.77 3.01
N LEU A 118 -7.48 -6.89 3.58
CA LEU A 118 -6.70 -7.71 4.49
C LEU A 118 -6.63 -9.13 3.92
N LEU A 119 -5.45 -9.75 3.93
CA LEU A 119 -5.25 -11.13 3.52
C LEU A 119 -4.98 -12.01 4.75
N TYR A 120 -5.43 -13.26 4.69
CA TYR A 120 -5.21 -14.23 5.76
C TYR A 120 -5.03 -15.65 5.20
N HIS A 121 -4.34 -16.51 5.95
CA HIS A 121 -4.22 -17.93 5.63
C HIS A 121 -5.57 -18.63 5.84
N LYS A 122 -6.10 -19.34 4.85
CA LYS A 122 -7.42 -20.00 4.97
C LYS A 122 -7.36 -21.44 5.48
N ASP A 123 -6.25 -22.11 5.20
CA ASP A 123 -6.10 -23.55 5.46
C ASP A 123 -5.28 -23.85 6.71
N LEU A 124 -4.79 -22.81 7.40
CA LEU A 124 -4.15 -22.96 8.70
C LEU A 124 -5.20 -23.00 9.81
N PRO A 125 -5.01 -23.80 10.87
CA PRO A 125 -5.99 -23.93 11.95
C PRO A 125 -6.41 -22.62 12.63
N ILE A 126 -5.57 -21.58 12.53
CA ILE A 126 -5.70 -20.32 13.26
C ILE A 126 -6.11 -19.16 12.34
N ASN A 127 -6.15 -19.37 11.01
CA ASN A 127 -6.50 -18.37 10.01
C ASN A 127 -5.88 -16.97 10.26
N THR A 128 -4.56 -16.89 10.43
CA THR A 128 -3.87 -15.64 10.78
C THR A 128 -3.87 -14.65 9.62
N VAL A 129 -4.01 -13.37 9.96
CA VAL A 129 -3.83 -12.24 9.05
C VAL A 129 -2.36 -12.19 8.64
N ILE A 130 -2.09 -11.99 7.36
CA ILE A 130 -0.71 -11.98 6.82
C ILE A 130 -0.34 -10.62 6.20
N LEU A 131 -1.35 -9.86 5.77
CA LEU A 131 -1.18 -8.57 5.12
C LEU A 131 -2.38 -7.67 5.41
N ILE A 132 -2.14 -6.38 5.65
CA ILE A 132 -3.17 -5.36 5.78
C ILE A 132 -2.81 -4.20 4.84
N SER A 133 -3.68 -3.87 3.90
CA SER A 133 -3.44 -2.83 2.90
C SER A 133 -4.61 -1.83 2.90
N PRO A 134 -4.63 -0.87 3.83
CA PRO A 134 -5.60 0.21 3.79
C PRO A 134 -5.38 1.08 2.54
N LEU A 135 -6.47 1.53 1.93
CA LEU A 135 -6.46 2.47 0.81
C LEU A 135 -7.01 3.81 1.28
N PHE A 136 -6.15 4.79 1.49
CA PHE A 136 -6.56 6.11 1.95
C PHE A 136 -6.92 7.01 0.77
N PRO A 137 -7.94 7.90 0.92
CA PRO A 137 -8.37 8.77 -0.17
C PRO A 137 -7.41 9.93 -0.44
N HIS A 138 -6.52 10.28 0.50
CA HIS A 138 -5.47 11.27 0.28
C HIS A 138 -4.10 10.62 0.40
N PRO A 139 -3.14 11.00 -0.47
CA PRO A 139 -1.77 10.54 -0.35
C PRO A 139 -1.11 11.16 0.90
N PHE A 140 -0.10 10.46 1.41
CA PHE A 140 0.80 10.98 2.42
C PHE A 140 2.05 11.56 1.75
N THR A 141 2.70 12.53 2.37
CA THR A 141 4.04 12.95 1.95
C THR A 141 5.09 12.06 2.59
N PHE A 142 6.21 11.88 1.89
CA PHE A 142 7.32 11.11 2.47
C PHE A 142 7.92 11.77 3.72
N SER A 143 7.92 13.11 3.78
CA SER A 143 8.28 13.90 4.96
C SER A 143 7.49 13.50 6.22
N GLU A 144 6.17 13.37 6.10
CA GLU A 144 5.31 12.97 7.23
C GLU A 144 5.63 11.56 7.73
N VAL A 145 5.92 10.63 6.82
CA VAL A 145 6.33 9.28 7.18
C VAL A 145 7.69 9.29 7.88
N ILE A 146 8.67 10.02 7.34
CA ILE A 146 10.01 10.12 7.95
C ILE A 146 9.92 10.75 9.34
N GLN A 147 9.09 11.77 9.53
CA GLN A 147 8.88 12.38 10.83
C GLN A 147 8.32 11.37 11.85
N ALA A 148 7.45 10.47 11.42
CA ALA A 148 6.87 9.44 12.28
C ALA A 148 7.84 8.28 12.54
N TYR A 149 8.44 7.70 11.50
CA TYR A 149 9.12 6.40 11.56
C TYR A 149 10.64 6.46 11.37
N GLY A 150 11.21 7.63 11.07
CA GLY A 150 12.61 7.77 10.67
C GLY A 150 12.81 7.47 9.19
N GLU A 151 14.06 7.32 8.74
CA GLU A 151 14.34 6.95 7.35
C GLU A 151 13.97 5.48 7.08
N PRO A 152 13.56 5.13 5.84
CA PRO A 152 13.31 3.74 5.49
C PRO A 152 14.61 2.94 5.51
N SER A 153 14.48 1.62 5.65
CA SER A 153 15.62 0.71 5.57
C SER A 153 16.06 0.44 4.13
N HIS A 154 15.10 0.34 3.21
CA HIS A 154 15.33 -0.07 1.84
C HIS A 154 14.40 0.67 0.87
N ILE A 155 14.74 0.63 -0.40
CA ILE A 155 13.93 1.07 -1.53
C ILE A 155 14.03 0.04 -2.65
N ALA A 156 12.95 -0.14 -3.40
CA ALA A 156 12.94 -0.95 -4.61
C ALA A 156 12.24 -0.18 -5.73
N ILE A 157 12.69 -0.36 -6.96
CA ILE A 157 12.11 0.24 -8.14
C ILE A 157 11.80 -0.89 -9.11
N LEU A 158 10.51 -1.16 -9.35
CA LEU A 158 10.09 -2.25 -10.22
C LEU A 158 9.53 -1.72 -11.54
N PRO A 159 9.99 -2.23 -12.70
CA PRO A 159 9.43 -1.87 -13.99
C PRO A 159 8.03 -2.49 -14.16
N VAL A 160 7.12 -1.69 -14.73
CA VAL A 160 5.77 -2.08 -15.11
C VAL A 160 5.58 -1.73 -16.58
N LYS A 161 5.32 -2.74 -17.42
CA LYS A 161 5.08 -2.53 -18.84
C LYS A 161 3.60 -2.22 -19.09
N GLN A 162 3.30 -1.06 -19.66
CA GLN A 162 1.94 -0.63 -19.99
C GLN A 162 1.90 0.01 -21.37
N GLN A 163 1.11 -0.55 -22.30
CA GLN A 163 0.97 -0.06 -23.68
C GLN A 163 2.32 0.20 -24.38
N ASP A 164 3.23 -0.79 -24.33
CA ASP A 164 4.59 -0.73 -24.89
C ASP A 164 5.54 0.31 -24.29
N LYS A 165 5.12 0.98 -23.21
CA LYS A 165 5.97 1.86 -22.42
C LYS A 165 6.34 1.19 -21.10
N ILE A 166 7.49 1.57 -20.57
CA ILE A 166 7.96 1.14 -19.25
C ILE A 166 7.70 2.29 -18.28
N TYR A 167 6.96 1.99 -17.23
CA TYR A 167 6.79 2.81 -16.05
C TYR A 167 7.46 2.11 -14.87
N TYR A 168 7.59 2.81 -13.75
CA TYR A 168 8.21 2.28 -12.56
C TYR A 168 7.33 2.52 -11.35
N ASN A 169 7.19 1.48 -10.53
CA ASN A 169 6.69 1.57 -9.18
C ASN A 169 7.87 1.75 -8.23
N THR A 170 7.82 2.78 -7.39
CA THR A 170 8.79 2.96 -6.31
C THR A 170 8.19 2.43 -5.03
N TYR A 171 8.90 1.52 -4.37
CA TYR A 171 8.52 0.97 -3.07
C TYR A 171 9.50 1.45 -2.00
N ILE A 172 8.99 2.12 -0.99
CA ILE A 172 9.75 2.58 0.19
C ILE A 172 9.49 1.61 1.33
N ILE A 173 10.55 0.97 1.83
CA ILE A 173 10.43 -0.23 2.65
C ILE A 173 10.99 0.03 4.05
N TYR A 174 10.11 -0.04 5.05
CA TYR A 174 10.44 -0.02 6.46
C TYR A 174 10.44 -1.46 6.99
N LEU A 175 11.45 -2.23 6.56
CA LEU A 175 11.52 -3.68 6.73
C LEU A 175 11.36 -4.11 8.19
N TYR A 176 12.02 -3.40 9.10
CA TYR A 176 12.01 -3.71 10.53
C TYR A 176 10.75 -3.20 11.25
N ASN A 177 10.02 -2.25 10.66
CA ASN A 177 8.72 -1.81 11.16
C ASN A 177 7.57 -2.63 10.56
N GLY A 178 7.84 -3.45 9.54
CA GLY A 178 6.85 -4.31 8.90
C GLY A 178 5.84 -3.53 8.05
N PHE A 179 6.30 -2.56 7.27
CA PHE A 179 5.44 -1.92 6.27
C PHE A 179 6.19 -1.45 5.03
N VAL A 180 5.43 -1.31 3.95
CA VAL A 180 5.89 -0.80 2.64
C VAL A 180 4.92 0.26 2.16
N LEU A 181 5.47 1.29 1.56
CA LEU A 181 4.75 2.36 0.87
C LEU A 181 5.07 2.31 -0.60
N ASN A 182 4.15 2.73 -1.46
CA ASN A 182 4.45 2.90 -2.87
C ASN A 182 3.92 4.22 -3.44
N THR A 183 4.62 4.71 -4.45
CA THR A 183 4.20 5.88 -5.24
C THR A 183 3.23 5.46 -6.34
N ARG A 184 2.65 6.44 -7.02
CA ARG A 184 2.07 6.23 -8.35
C ARG A 184 3.13 5.73 -9.33
N THR A 185 2.72 4.95 -10.32
CA THR A 185 3.53 4.62 -11.50
C THR A 185 4.01 5.89 -12.20
N SER A 186 5.29 5.94 -12.59
CA SER A 186 5.85 7.06 -13.35
C SER A 186 7.00 6.63 -14.26
N PHE A 187 7.37 7.45 -15.25
CA PHE A 187 8.47 7.12 -16.18
C PHE A 187 9.85 7.20 -15.52
N GLU A 188 10.03 8.18 -14.66
CA GLU A 188 11.25 8.42 -13.90
C GLU A 188 10.83 8.98 -12.54
N PRO A 189 10.64 8.11 -11.53
CA PRO A 189 10.24 8.53 -10.20
C PRO A 189 11.18 9.59 -9.62
N ASP A 190 10.61 10.72 -9.21
CA ASP A 190 11.31 11.71 -8.39
C ASP A 190 11.32 11.24 -6.94
N ILE A 191 12.51 10.88 -6.44
CA ILE A 191 12.72 10.40 -5.07
C ILE A 191 13.09 11.60 -4.22
N SER A 192 12.08 12.29 -3.71
CA SER A 192 12.22 13.52 -2.94
C SER A 192 11.44 13.47 -1.63
N ILE A 193 11.79 14.34 -0.69
CA ILE A 193 11.14 14.43 0.63
C ILE A 193 9.64 14.79 0.53
N ASP A 194 9.26 15.48 -0.55
CA ASP A 194 7.90 15.94 -0.80
C ASP A 194 7.09 14.98 -1.69
N MET A 195 7.67 13.82 -2.06
CA MET A 195 6.99 12.86 -2.95
C MET A 195 5.71 12.31 -2.29
N ALA A 196 4.67 12.15 -3.11
CA ALA A 196 3.39 11.61 -2.70
C ALA A 196 3.40 10.07 -2.67
N LEU A 197 2.88 9.50 -1.58
CA LEU A 197 2.77 8.08 -1.33
C LEU A 197 1.29 7.69 -1.39
N GLU A 198 0.96 6.76 -2.28
CA GLU A 198 -0.42 6.39 -2.58
C GLU A 198 -0.84 5.07 -1.93
N GLY A 199 0.07 4.09 -1.89
CA GLY A 199 -0.22 2.80 -1.29
C GLY A 199 0.55 2.57 0.01
N LEU A 200 -0.07 1.80 0.90
CA LEU A 200 0.47 1.37 2.18
C LEU A 200 0.06 -0.09 2.42
N ALA A 201 1.02 -0.92 2.81
CA ALA A 201 0.74 -2.26 3.30
C ALA A 201 1.59 -2.59 4.53
N PHE A 202 0.96 -3.23 5.51
CA PHE A 202 1.57 -3.77 6.73
C PHE A 202 1.71 -5.28 6.62
N PHE A 203 2.86 -5.79 7.07
CA PHE A 203 3.23 -7.20 7.05
C PHE A 203 4.07 -7.55 8.30
N GLU A 204 4.38 -8.83 8.51
CA GLU A 204 5.27 -9.25 9.59
C GLU A 204 6.69 -8.67 9.41
N PRO A 205 7.27 -7.96 10.39
CA PRO A 205 8.60 -7.38 10.25
C PRO A 205 9.67 -8.38 9.75
N GLY A 206 10.44 -7.96 8.76
CA GLY A 206 11.48 -8.77 8.12
C GLY A 206 11.16 -9.22 6.70
N VAL A 207 12.14 -9.90 6.09
CA VAL A 207 12.08 -10.31 4.68
C VAL A 207 10.96 -11.30 4.41
N ASN A 208 10.66 -12.20 5.34
CA ASN A 208 9.60 -13.20 5.19
C ASN A 208 8.23 -12.54 5.02
N GLY A 209 7.88 -11.55 5.85
CA GLY A 209 6.62 -10.82 5.69
C GLY A 209 6.61 -9.95 4.43
N LEU A 210 7.75 -9.38 4.02
CA LEU A 210 7.83 -8.66 2.75
C LEU A 210 7.58 -9.59 1.55
N SER A 211 8.08 -10.83 1.57
CA SER A 211 7.82 -11.84 0.55
C SER A 211 6.33 -12.19 0.44
N THR A 212 5.58 -12.13 1.54
CA THR A 212 4.12 -12.28 1.52
C THR A 212 3.44 -11.15 0.76
N TYR A 213 3.94 -9.92 0.89
CA TYR A 213 3.45 -8.78 0.10
C TYR A 213 3.84 -8.90 -1.37
N SER A 214 5.10 -9.22 -1.68
CA SER A 214 5.57 -9.42 -3.05
C SER A 214 6.80 -10.32 -3.08
N GLU A 215 6.70 -11.44 -3.77
CA GLU A 215 7.82 -12.39 -3.95
C GLU A 215 9.04 -11.78 -4.65
N LYS A 216 8.84 -10.71 -5.44
CA LYS A 216 9.91 -10.06 -6.21
C LYS A 216 10.68 -9.00 -5.41
N LEU A 217 10.03 -8.36 -4.43
CA LEU A 217 10.63 -7.20 -3.74
C LEU A 217 11.90 -7.53 -2.97
N PRO A 218 12.00 -8.66 -2.23
CA PRO A 218 13.22 -9.01 -1.51
C PRO A 218 14.47 -9.04 -2.38
N ASP A 219 14.35 -9.47 -3.65
CA ASP A 219 15.49 -9.60 -4.56
C ASP A 219 15.87 -8.27 -5.24
N GLN A 220 14.94 -7.32 -5.27
CA GLN A 220 15.07 -6.04 -5.99
C GLN A 220 15.35 -4.85 -5.08
N MET A 221 15.17 -5.02 -3.78
CA MET A 221 15.40 -3.94 -2.82
C MET A 221 16.88 -3.69 -2.60
N VAL A 222 17.22 -2.43 -2.37
CA VAL A 222 18.56 -1.96 -2.04
C VAL A 222 18.49 -1.11 -0.78
N GLU A 223 19.59 -1.05 -0.03
CA GLU A 223 19.66 -0.23 1.17
C GLU A 223 19.40 1.24 0.84
N TRP A 224 18.63 1.91 1.70
CA TRP A 224 18.41 3.34 1.62
C TRP A 224 19.71 4.11 1.87
N ASN A 225 20.05 5.05 1.00
CA ASN A 225 21.23 5.91 1.09
C ASN A 225 20.87 7.39 0.86
N GLY A 226 19.75 7.82 1.48
CA GLY A 226 19.21 9.17 1.38
C GLY A 226 18.53 9.49 0.05
N PHE A 227 18.28 10.77 -0.20
CA PHE A 227 17.65 11.23 -1.43
C PHE A 227 18.65 11.17 -2.60
N ARG A 228 18.64 10.06 -3.34
CA ARG A 228 19.38 9.86 -4.59
C ARG A 228 18.39 9.81 -5.75
N ASN A 229 18.89 10.01 -6.96
CA ASN A 229 18.05 9.92 -8.15
C ASN A 229 17.62 8.47 -8.43
N PHE A 230 16.61 8.35 -9.30
CA PHE A 230 16.10 7.09 -9.81
C PHE A 230 17.21 6.10 -10.23
N MET A 231 18.18 6.57 -11.03
CA MET A 231 19.26 5.73 -11.59
C MET A 231 20.17 5.13 -10.51
N TYR A 232 20.33 5.77 -9.35
CA TYR A 232 21.13 5.23 -8.26
C TYR A 232 20.49 3.97 -7.65
N TYR A 233 19.16 4.00 -7.49
CA TYR A 233 18.42 2.94 -6.81
C TYR A 233 17.96 1.83 -7.74
N CYS A 234 17.86 2.11 -9.02
CA CYS A 234 17.30 1.13 -9.91
C CYS A 234 18.28 0.00 -10.22
N ARG A 235 17.79 -1.25 -10.13
CA ARG A 235 18.53 -2.46 -10.46
C ARG A 235 18.01 -2.98 -11.80
N SER A 236 18.93 -3.15 -12.75
CA SER A 236 18.60 -3.75 -14.05
C SER A 236 18.57 -5.27 -13.89
N ASP A 237 17.38 -5.84 -14.00
CA ASP A 237 17.26 -7.26 -14.33
C ASP A 237 17.51 -7.45 -15.83
N ASN A 238 18.00 -8.62 -16.22
CA ASN A 238 18.51 -8.97 -17.57
C ASN A 238 17.54 -8.76 -18.75
N ASP A 239 16.34 -8.20 -18.55
CA ASP A 239 15.26 -8.05 -19.55
C ASP A 239 14.70 -6.60 -19.70
N GLY A 240 15.37 -5.54 -19.22
CA GLY A 240 15.17 -4.20 -19.79
C GLY A 240 14.32 -3.15 -19.02
N GLU A 241 14.85 -2.10 -18.39
CA GLU A 241 16.22 -1.79 -18.02
C GLU A 241 16.26 -0.45 -17.28
N CYS A 242 16.93 -0.42 -16.14
CA CYS A 242 17.46 0.83 -15.61
C CYS A 242 18.87 1.03 -16.14
N GLY A 243 18.89 1.67 -17.30
CA GLY A 243 20.05 1.94 -18.12
C GLY A 243 19.65 1.97 -19.58
N VAL A 244 19.11 3.09 -20.07
CA VAL A 244 19.35 3.41 -21.48
C VAL A 244 20.83 3.75 -21.54
N ASN A 245 21.66 2.87 -22.11
CA ASN A 245 23.05 3.22 -22.43
C ASN A 245 23.10 4.46 -23.33
#